data_AF-A0A7J4MCR0-F1
#
_entry.id   AF-A0A7J4MCR0-F1
#
_cell.length_a   1.000
_cell.length_b   1.000
_cell.length_c   1.000
_cell.angle_alpha   90.00
_cell.angle_beta   90.00
_cell.angle_gamma   90.00
#
_symmetry.space_group_name_H-M   'P 1'
#
loop_
_entity.id
_entity.type
_entity.pdbx_description
1 polymer ?
#
loop_
_entity_poly.entity_id
_entity_poly.type
_entity_poly.pdbx_seq_one_letter_code
_entity_poly.pdbx_strand_id
1 'polypeptide(L)'
;RQAYKERWMDAWRAWLAPWLEADHPVVVVGDLNIAHTEDDIWNPKGNAKTSGFLPQERAWFTELLADGWVDSFRHVKGEGEKIYSWWSNRGNARADDKGWRIDYLLCNPAAAKRIVAVDIIRQAGLEVSDHAPCILDLAD
;
A
#
# COMPACT_ATOMS: atom_id res chain seq x y z
N ARG A 1 12.45 -13.94 -10.45
CA ARG A 1 12.04 -12.74 -9.70
C ARG A 1 10.64 -12.89 -9.10
N GLN A 2 9.58 -13.10 -9.90
CA GLN A 2 8.20 -13.25 -9.39
C GLN A 2 8.04 -14.36 -8.34
N ALA A 3 8.51 -15.58 -8.64
CA ALA A 3 8.42 -16.70 -7.68
C ALA A 3 9.14 -16.46 -6.35
N TYR A 4 10.14 -15.57 -6.31
CA TYR A 4 10.78 -15.17 -5.05
C TYR A 4 9.88 -14.22 -4.26
N LYS A 5 9.28 -13.24 -4.94
CA LYS A 5 8.30 -12.32 -4.35
C LYS A 5 7.14 -13.09 -3.72
N GLU A 6 6.56 -14.04 -4.44
CA GLU A 6 5.43 -14.86 -3.96
C GLU A 6 5.81 -15.67 -2.70
N ARG A 7 6.98 -16.34 -2.67
CA ARG A 7 7.45 -17.01 -1.46
C ARG A 7 7.70 -16.05 -0.29
N TRP A 8 8.19 -14.85 -0.59
CA TRP A 8 8.43 -13.83 0.42
C TRP A 8 7.11 -13.29 0.98
N MET A 9 6.10 -13.08 0.14
CA MET A 9 4.75 -12.66 0.54
C MET A 9 4.12 -13.66 1.53
N ASP A 10 4.22 -14.96 1.25
CA ASP A 10 3.72 -16.00 2.15
C ASP A 10 4.47 -16.02 3.49
N ALA A 11 5.80 -16.00 3.44
CA ALA A 11 6.63 -15.98 4.64
C ALA A 11 6.42 -14.72 5.49
N TRP A 12 6.25 -13.56 4.84
CA TRP A 12 6.04 -12.28 5.49
C TRP A 12 4.67 -12.20 6.15
N ARG A 13 3.60 -12.66 5.48
CA ARG A 13 2.26 -12.73 6.07
C ARG A 13 2.24 -13.63 7.32
N ALA A 14 2.89 -14.80 7.26
CA ALA A 14 3.04 -15.67 8.43
C ALA A 14 3.83 -15.00 9.56
N TRP A 15 4.88 -14.26 9.24
CA TRP A 15 5.65 -13.50 10.22
C TRP A 15 4.88 -12.33 10.84
N LEU A 16 3.91 -11.73 10.12
CA LEU A 16 3.06 -10.66 10.62
C LEU A 16 2.01 -11.12 11.63
N ALA A 17 1.60 -12.39 11.61
CA ALA A 17 0.48 -12.87 12.40
C ALA A 17 0.56 -12.55 13.91
N PRO A 18 1.70 -12.72 14.61
CA PRO A 18 1.78 -12.37 16.04
C PRO A 18 1.59 -10.89 16.33
N TRP A 19 1.92 -10.01 15.37
CA TRP A 19 1.80 -8.56 15.52
C TRP A 19 0.37 -8.06 15.31
N LEU A 20 -0.43 -8.81 14.55
CA LEU A 20 -1.84 -8.52 14.37
C LEU A 20 -2.61 -8.73 15.68
N GLU A 21 -2.26 -9.79 16.41
CA GLU A 21 -2.86 -10.17 17.70
C GLU A 21 -2.32 -9.38 18.90
N ALA A 22 -1.36 -8.48 18.67
CA ALA A 22 -0.78 -7.66 19.73
C ALA A 22 -1.84 -6.71 20.33
N ASP A 23 -1.83 -6.59 21.66
CA ASP A 23 -2.71 -5.71 22.43
C ASP A 23 -2.32 -4.23 22.35
N HIS A 24 -1.10 -3.94 21.88
CA HIS A 24 -0.58 -2.61 21.65
C HIS A 24 -0.66 -2.21 20.17
N PRO A 25 -0.69 -0.89 19.86
CA PRO A 25 -0.67 -0.41 18.49
C PRO A 25 0.55 -0.92 17.70
N VAL A 26 0.30 -1.50 16.53
CA VAL A 26 1.34 -1.85 15.54
C VAL A 26 0.98 -1.24 14.20
N VAL A 27 1.97 -0.59 13.58
CA VAL A 27 1.90 -0.12 12.20
C VAL A 27 3.00 -0.77 11.39
N VAL A 28 2.61 -1.49 10.33
CA VAL A 28 3.53 -2.05 9.34
C VAL A 28 3.65 -1.05 8.20
N VAL A 29 4.88 -0.57 7.99
CA VAL A 29 5.16 0.51 7.04
C VAL A 29 6.09 0.02 5.95
N GLY A 30 5.76 0.28 4.68
CA GLY A 30 6.72 0.11 3.59
C GLY A 30 6.10 -0.06 2.21
N ASP A 31 7.00 -0.18 1.22
CA ASP A 31 6.68 -0.50 -0.17
C ASP A 31 6.45 -2.01 -0.33
N LEU A 32 5.20 -2.40 -0.53
CA LEU A 32 4.83 -3.80 -0.75
C LEU A 32 4.85 -4.19 -2.23
N ASN A 33 5.12 -3.24 -3.13
CA ASN A 33 5.17 -3.44 -4.57
C ASN A 33 3.87 -4.08 -5.13
N ILE A 34 2.72 -3.81 -4.53
CA ILE A 34 1.40 -4.31 -4.95
C ILE A 34 0.43 -3.15 -4.89
N ALA A 35 -0.30 -2.87 -5.96
CA ALA A 35 -1.50 -2.06 -5.93
C ALA A 35 -2.70 -3.00 -5.72
N HIS A 36 -3.58 -2.70 -4.75
CA HIS A 36 -4.62 -3.64 -4.34
C HIS A 36 -5.83 -3.61 -5.29
N THR A 37 -6.38 -2.43 -5.56
CA THR A 37 -7.58 -2.25 -6.38
C THR A 37 -7.32 -1.38 -7.61
N GLU A 38 -8.32 -1.22 -8.48
CA GLU A 38 -8.24 -0.33 -9.64
C GLU A 38 -8.12 1.16 -9.27
N ASP A 39 -8.41 1.52 -8.01
CA ASP A 39 -8.21 2.88 -7.49
C ASP A 39 -6.75 3.12 -7.07
N ASP A 40 -5.96 2.06 -6.94
CA ASP A 40 -4.56 2.11 -6.53
C ASP A 40 -3.58 2.21 -7.70
N ILE A 41 -4.06 2.28 -8.94
CA ILE A 41 -3.19 2.19 -10.10
C ILE A 41 -3.73 2.94 -11.32
N TRP A 42 -2.85 3.66 -12.01
CA TRP A 42 -3.14 4.18 -13.33
C TRP A 42 -3.22 3.06 -14.38
N ASN A 43 -4.26 3.10 -15.23
CA ASN A 43 -4.49 2.14 -16.30
C ASN A 43 -4.52 0.66 -15.82
N PRO A 44 -5.46 0.30 -14.93
CA PRO A 44 -5.55 -1.06 -14.37
C PRO A 44 -5.67 -2.13 -15.45
N LYS A 45 -6.45 -1.88 -16.51
CA LYS A 45 -6.62 -2.80 -17.64
C LYS A 45 -5.31 -3.08 -18.37
N GLY A 46 -4.51 -2.04 -18.63
CA GLY A 46 -3.21 -2.18 -19.28
C GLY A 46 -2.16 -2.85 -18.39
N ASN A 47 -2.27 -2.70 -17.07
CA ASN A 47 -1.32 -3.23 -16.09
C ASN A 47 -1.72 -4.56 -15.46
N ALA A 48 -2.86 -5.15 -15.82
CA ALA A 48 -3.38 -6.39 -15.24
C ALA A 48 -2.46 -7.62 -15.39
N LYS A 49 -1.43 -7.55 -16.24
CA LYS A 49 -0.41 -8.60 -16.45
C LYS A 49 0.99 -8.17 -15.99
N THR A 50 1.10 -7.05 -15.29
CA THR A 50 2.36 -6.49 -14.79
C THR A 50 2.52 -6.85 -13.31
N SER A 51 3.71 -7.30 -12.92
CA SER A 51 4.07 -7.49 -11.51
C SER A 51 3.76 -6.23 -10.71
N GLY A 52 3.10 -6.40 -9.58
CA GLY A 52 2.50 -5.38 -8.74
C GLY A 52 1.01 -5.15 -8.97
N PHE A 53 0.41 -5.72 -10.02
CA PHE A 53 -1.04 -5.70 -10.21
C PHE A 53 -1.56 -7.03 -10.79
N LEU A 54 -0.81 -8.12 -10.61
CA LEU A 54 -1.25 -9.45 -11.04
C LEU A 54 -2.43 -9.92 -10.20
N PRO A 55 -3.35 -10.74 -10.75
CA PRO A 55 -4.51 -11.23 -10.01
C PRO A 55 -4.16 -11.88 -8.68
N GLN A 56 -3.11 -12.70 -8.62
CA GLN A 56 -2.68 -13.38 -7.38
C GLN A 56 -2.07 -12.43 -6.35
N GLU A 57 -1.44 -11.33 -6.78
CA GLU A 57 -0.87 -10.34 -5.84
C GLU A 57 -1.98 -9.54 -5.17
N ARG A 58 -3.01 -9.16 -5.96
CA ARG A 58 -4.21 -8.50 -5.43
C ARG A 58 -4.99 -9.42 -4.51
N ALA A 59 -5.14 -10.70 -4.89
CA ALA A 59 -5.80 -11.70 -4.06
C ALA A 59 -5.06 -11.87 -2.71
N TRP A 60 -3.73 -11.99 -2.75
CA TRP A 60 -2.93 -12.05 -1.52
C TRP A 60 -3.12 -10.82 -0.63
N PHE A 61 -3.17 -9.62 -1.22
CA PHE A 61 -3.40 -8.39 -0.44
C PHE A 61 -4.81 -8.37 0.17
N THR A 62 -5.83 -8.81 -0.58
CA THR A 62 -7.18 -9.02 -0.05
C THR A 62 -7.17 -9.96 1.15
N GLU A 63 -6.44 -11.07 1.07
CA GLU A 63 -6.34 -12.02 2.18
C GLU A 63 -5.59 -11.44 3.39
N LEU A 64 -4.53 -10.65 3.17
CA LEU A 64 -3.81 -9.94 4.23
C LEU A 64 -4.75 -8.97 4.99
N LEU A 65 -5.60 -8.23 4.28
CA LEU A 65 -6.62 -7.39 4.92
C LEU A 65 -7.69 -8.22 5.62
N ALA A 66 -8.09 -9.36 5.03
CA ALA A 66 -9.07 -10.26 5.62
C ALA A 66 -8.60 -10.92 6.92
N ASP A 67 -7.28 -11.03 7.15
CA ASP A 67 -6.72 -11.44 8.45
C ASP A 67 -7.10 -10.45 9.55
N GLY A 68 -7.24 -9.15 9.23
CA GLY A 68 -7.62 -8.10 10.17
C GLY A 68 -6.75 -6.84 10.13
N TRP A 69 -5.74 -6.79 9.24
CA TRP A 69 -4.97 -5.57 9.01
C TRP A 69 -5.84 -4.48 8.37
N VAL A 70 -5.67 -3.24 8.83
CA VAL A 70 -6.38 -2.07 8.32
C VAL A 70 -5.46 -1.25 7.43
N ASP A 71 -5.79 -1.14 6.14
CA ASP A 71 -5.16 -0.16 5.25
C ASP A 71 -5.60 1.26 5.67
N SER A 72 -4.72 1.98 6.36
CA SER A 72 -5.05 3.30 6.92
C SER A 72 -5.46 4.31 5.84
N PHE A 73 -4.88 4.23 4.64
CA PHE A 73 -5.26 5.10 3.52
C PHE A 73 -6.73 4.88 3.13
N ARG A 74 -7.12 3.62 2.93
CA ARG A 74 -8.49 3.28 2.56
C ARG A 74 -9.47 3.48 3.70
N HIS A 75 -9.04 3.31 4.96
CA HIS A 75 -9.83 3.60 6.13
C HIS A 75 -10.26 5.08 6.21
N VAL A 76 -9.35 6.01 5.89
CA VAL A 76 -9.61 7.45 5.99
C VAL A 76 -10.20 8.04 4.71
N LYS A 77 -9.66 7.68 3.54
CA LYS A 77 -10.06 8.28 2.25
C LYS A 77 -11.22 7.56 1.57
N GLY A 78 -11.45 6.28 1.89
CA GLY A 78 -12.49 5.47 1.27
C GLY A 78 -12.13 4.94 -0.13
N GLU A 79 -13.13 4.31 -0.75
CA GLU A 79 -13.09 3.83 -2.14
C GLU A 79 -13.23 4.98 -3.14
N GLY A 80 -12.72 4.81 -4.36
CA GLY A 80 -12.79 5.79 -5.43
C GLY A 80 -11.69 6.87 -5.40
N GLU A 81 -11.02 7.09 -4.26
CA GLU A 81 -9.91 8.04 -4.16
C GLU A 81 -8.64 7.48 -4.82
N LYS A 82 -8.06 8.26 -5.75
CA LYS A 82 -6.92 7.85 -6.60
C LYS A 82 -5.68 8.69 -6.34
N ILE A 83 -5.08 8.49 -5.17
CA ILE A 83 -3.80 9.08 -4.79
C ILE A 83 -2.74 7.99 -4.78
N TYR A 84 -1.63 8.24 -5.46
CA TYR A 84 -0.56 7.29 -5.67
C TYR A 84 0.66 7.61 -4.81
N SER A 85 1.50 6.59 -4.56
CA SER A 85 2.73 6.72 -3.79
C SER A 85 3.98 6.55 -4.65
N TRP A 86 3.88 6.01 -5.86
CA TRP A 86 5.00 5.76 -6.76
C TRP A 86 4.67 6.12 -8.22
N TRP A 87 5.69 6.60 -8.95
CA TRP A 87 5.60 6.86 -10.39
C TRP A 87 6.88 6.41 -11.09
N SER A 88 6.76 5.78 -12.25
CA SER A 88 7.93 5.35 -13.01
C SER A 88 8.82 6.53 -13.44
N ASN A 89 10.14 6.36 -13.35
CA ASN A 89 11.12 7.27 -13.95
C ASN A 89 11.09 7.31 -15.50
N ARG A 90 10.22 6.52 -16.15
CA ARG A 90 10.10 6.47 -17.60
C ARG A 90 9.10 7.51 -18.10
N GLY A 91 9.56 8.35 -19.04
CA GLY A 91 8.74 9.40 -19.62
C GLY A 91 8.25 10.39 -18.56
N ASN A 92 7.05 10.92 -18.75
CA ASN A 92 6.48 11.94 -17.87
C ASN A 92 5.51 11.35 -16.82
N ALA A 93 5.72 10.11 -16.36
CA ALA A 93 4.73 9.40 -15.54
C ALA A 93 4.33 10.18 -14.28
N ARG A 94 5.30 10.77 -13.56
CA ARG A 94 4.99 11.61 -12.40
C ARG A 94 4.34 12.93 -12.76
N ALA A 95 4.60 13.53 -13.92
CA ALA A 95 3.93 14.78 -14.32
C ALA A 95 2.47 14.52 -14.74
N ASP A 96 2.24 13.44 -15.49
CA ASP A 96 0.94 13.02 -16.02
C ASP A 96 0.08 12.24 -15.01
N ASP A 97 0.57 12.08 -13.78
CA ASP A 97 -0.04 11.30 -12.70
C ASP A 97 -0.35 9.82 -13.04
N LYS A 98 0.56 9.20 -13.78
CA LYS A 98 0.51 7.77 -14.13
C LYS A 98 1.12 6.93 -13.01
N GLY A 99 0.53 7.05 -11.82
CA GLY A 99 1.08 6.50 -10.57
C GLY A 99 0.40 5.22 -10.09
N TRP A 100 1.04 4.62 -9.09
CA TRP A 100 0.57 3.43 -8.37
C TRP A 100 0.66 3.70 -6.86
N ARG A 101 -0.30 3.23 -6.07
CA ARG A 101 -0.22 3.21 -4.61
C ARG A 101 0.26 1.84 -4.18
N ILE A 102 1.54 1.75 -3.83
CA ILE A 102 2.24 0.52 -3.46
C ILE A 102 2.92 0.60 -2.09
N ASP A 103 2.93 1.79 -1.49
CA ASP A 103 3.42 2.06 -0.15
C ASP A 103 2.25 2.07 0.82
N TYR A 104 2.38 1.31 1.91
CA TYR A 104 1.31 1.07 2.87
C TYR A 104 1.72 1.40 4.29
N LEU A 105 0.71 1.82 5.06
CA LEU A 105 0.74 2.04 6.50
C LEU A 105 -0.39 1.16 7.08
N LEU A 106 -0.12 -0.14 7.25
CA LEU A 106 -1.12 -1.11 7.72
C LEU A 106 -1.17 -1.10 9.24
N CYS A 107 -2.35 -0.92 9.80
CA CYS A 107 -2.57 -0.85 11.24
C CYS A 107 -3.21 -2.15 11.74
N ASN A 108 -2.73 -2.67 12.87
CA ASN A 108 -3.50 -3.68 13.62
C ASN A 108 -4.76 -3.03 14.25
N PRO A 109 -5.71 -3.80 14.81
CA PRO A 109 -6.93 -3.24 15.40
C PRO A 109 -6.69 -2.22 16.52
N ALA A 110 -5.61 -2.35 17.29
CA ALA A 110 -5.24 -1.40 18.34
C ALA A 110 -4.78 -0.05 17.77
N ALA A 111 -3.94 -0.06 16.73
CA ALA A 111 -3.49 1.13 16.02
C ALA A 111 -4.62 1.77 15.19
N ALA A 112 -5.50 0.96 14.59
CA ALA A 112 -6.60 1.44 13.77
C ALA A 112 -7.55 2.38 14.53
N LYS A 113 -7.79 2.11 15.82
CA LYS A 113 -8.61 2.97 16.71
C LYS A 113 -8.01 4.35 16.96
N ARG A 114 -6.74 4.54 16.62
CA ARG A 114 -6.00 5.79 16.84
C ARG A 114 -5.79 6.58 15.55
N ILE A 115 -6.23 6.09 14.39
CA ILE A 115 -6.04 6.78 13.11
C ILE A 115 -6.79 8.12 13.14
N VAL A 116 -6.07 9.22 12.89
CA VAL A 116 -6.62 10.58 12.80
C VAL A 116 -6.65 11.04 11.35
N ALA A 117 -5.52 10.93 10.66
CA ALA A 117 -5.37 11.35 9.27
C ALA A 117 -4.32 10.50 8.56
N VAL A 118 -4.40 10.48 7.23
CA VAL A 118 -3.42 9.85 6.36
C VAL A 118 -3.29 10.68 5.09
N ASP A 119 -2.07 10.91 4.62
CA ASP A 119 -1.82 11.66 3.40
C ASP A 119 -0.62 11.10 2.64
N ILE A 120 -0.63 11.29 1.32
CA ILE A 120 0.49 10.96 0.44
C ILE A 120 0.90 12.23 -0.30
N ILE A 121 2.09 12.76 0.01
CA ILE A 121 2.52 14.07 -0.49
C ILE A 121 3.34 13.90 -1.77
N ARG A 122 2.66 13.78 -2.92
CA ARG A 122 3.29 13.61 -4.25
C ARG A 122 4.47 14.57 -4.52
N GLN A 123 4.32 15.84 -4.15
CA GLN A 123 5.33 16.87 -4.41
C GLN A 123 6.59 16.71 -3.55
N ALA A 124 6.45 16.19 -2.33
CA ALA A 124 7.58 16.05 -1.41
C ALA A 124 8.56 14.95 -1.83
N GLY A 125 8.17 14.06 -2.75
CA GLY A 125 9.04 13.03 -3.31
C GLY A 125 9.92 13.52 -4.48
N LEU A 126 9.63 14.67 -5.10
CA LEU A 126 10.17 15.04 -6.42
C LEU A 126 11.69 15.02 -6.53
N GLU A 127 12.40 15.45 -5.49
CA GLU A 127 13.85 15.57 -5.49
C GLU A 127 14.53 14.44 -4.68
N VAL A 128 13.75 13.52 -4.13
CA VAL A 128 14.23 12.52 -3.15
C VAL A 128 14.12 11.10 -3.70
N SER A 129 12.98 10.76 -4.31
CA SER A 129 12.66 9.39 -4.70
C SER A 129 11.59 9.37 -5.79
N ASP A 130 11.50 8.27 -6.55
CA ASP A 130 10.34 7.98 -7.41
C ASP A 130 9.07 7.66 -6.60
N HIS A 131 9.24 7.42 -5.28
CA HIS A 131 8.15 7.36 -4.30
C HIS A 131 7.84 8.73 -3.67
N ALA A 132 6.64 8.87 -3.13
CA ALA A 132 6.19 9.99 -2.32
C ALA A 132 6.01 9.54 -0.86
N PRO A 133 6.30 10.42 0.12
CA PRO A 133 6.10 10.09 1.52
C PRO A 133 4.61 9.86 1.83
N CYS A 134 4.35 8.75 2.51
CA CYS A 134 3.07 8.41 3.12
C CYS A 134 3.13 8.76 4.61
N ILE A 135 2.17 9.54 5.08
CA ILE A 135 2.11 10.08 6.44
C ILE A 135 0.85 9.55 7.11
N LEU A 136 1.00 9.09 8.35
CA LEU A 136 -0.09 8.63 9.21
C LEU A 136 -0.02 9.40 10.53
N ASP A 137 -1.11 10.09 10.86
CA ASP A 137 -1.27 10.75 12.16
C ASP A 137 -2.09 9.84 13.08
N LEU A 138 -1.55 9.60 14.27
CA LEU A 138 -2.18 8.80 15.32
C LEU A 138 -2.50 9.65 16.54
N ALA A 139 -3.64 9.38 17.17
CA ALA A 139 -3.98 9.91 18.48
C ALA A 139 -3.14 9.22 19.59
N ASP A 140 -2.89 9.99 20.66
CA ASP A 140 -2.18 9.53 21.86
C ASP A 140 -2.87 8.36 22.58
#